data_AF-A0A1G3ULX6-F1
#
_entry.id   AF-A0A1G3ULX6-F1
#
_cell.length_a   1.000
_cell.length_b   1.000
_cell.length_c   1.000
_cell.angle_alpha   90.00
_cell.angle_beta   90.00
_cell.angle_gamma   90.00
#
_symmetry.space_group_name_H-M   'P 1'
#
loop_
_entity.id
_entity.type
_entity.pdbx_description
1 polymer ?
#
loop_
_entity_poly.entity_id
_entity_poly.type
_entity_poly.pdbx_seq_one_letter_code
_entity_poly.pdbx_strand_id
1 'polypeptide(L)'
;IPMVSAKSVGLREVIMETEIPKVYAILRMKDVTIDKQTWNKRYREYLEKIKTGSVFEIARVLRDLSILKGDKSLSFGERKMMDTAKNLLIKEISVASNSAETKVEEDLKMIFTVQ
;
A
#
# COMPACT_ATOMS: atom_id res chain seq x y z
N ILE A 1 -5.74 -29.91 7.23
CA ILE A 1 -4.35 -29.39 7.38
C ILE A 1 -4.47 -27.96 7.89
N PRO A 2 -3.96 -27.62 9.10
CA PRO A 2 -4.22 -26.32 9.71
C PRO A 2 -3.34 -25.23 9.09
N MET A 3 -3.99 -24.19 8.59
CA MET A 3 -3.48 -23.09 7.74
C MET A 3 -2.78 -21.95 8.50
N VAL A 4 -2.04 -22.26 9.58
CA VAL A 4 -1.54 -21.23 10.53
C VAL A 4 -0.02 -21.06 10.59
N SER A 5 0.76 -21.71 9.74
CA SER A 5 2.24 -21.66 9.85
C SER A 5 3.01 -21.37 8.55
N ALA A 6 2.39 -20.72 7.57
CA ALA A 6 3.12 -20.22 6.39
C ALA A 6 3.95 -18.95 6.67
N LYS A 7 3.86 -18.35 7.86
CA LYS A 7 4.56 -17.10 8.23
C LYS A 7 6.10 -17.20 8.38
N SER A 8 6.70 -18.37 8.23
CA SER A 8 8.10 -18.61 8.65
C SER A 8 9.09 -18.89 7.53
N VAL A 9 8.68 -18.81 6.26
CA VAL A 9 9.60 -18.95 5.13
C VAL A 9 9.51 -17.68 4.32
N GLY A 10 10.61 -16.93 4.24
CA GLY A 10 10.73 -15.67 3.48
C GLY A 10 10.64 -15.84 1.96
N LEU A 11 9.78 -16.75 1.49
CA LEU A 11 9.23 -16.73 0.16
C LEU A 11 8.21 -15.59 0.17
N ARG A 12 8.38 -14.58 -0.69
CA ARG A 12 7.32 -13.62 -0.96
C ARG A 12 6.04 -14.40 -1.24
N GLU A 13 5.12 -14.43 -0.28
CA GLU A 13 3.76 -14.92 -0.51
C GLU A 13 3.14 -13.91 -1.46
N VAL A 14 3.16 -14.24 -2.75
CA VAL A 14 2.36 -13.54 -3.76
C VAL A 14 0.93 -13.52 -3.22
N ILE A 15 0.34 -12.34 -3.16
CA ILE A 15 -0.98 -12.20 -2.56
C ILE A 15 -1.99 -12.99 -3.38
N MET A 16 -2.95 -13.59 -2.69
CA MET A 16 -4.05 -14.27 -3.35
C MET A 16 -5.11 -13.26 -3.77
N GLU A 17 -5.89 -13.58 -4.79
CA GLU A 17 -7.03 -12.76 -5.23
C GLU A 17 -8.03 -12.48 -4.09
N THR A 18 -8.15 -13.41 -3.13
CA THR A 18 -8.97 -13.27 -1.93
C THR A 18 -8.48 -12.19 -0.95
N GLU A 19 -7.24 -11.74 -1.08
CA GLU A 19 -6.62 -10.72 -0.22
C GLU A 19 -6.69 -9.32 -0.84
N ILE A 20 -6.85 -9.22 -2.16
CA ILE A 20 -7.06 -7.97 -2.88
C ILE A 20 -8.18 -7.12 -2.26
N PRO A 21 -9.40 -7.64 -2.00
CA PRO A 21 -10.45 -6.86 -1.34
C PRO A 21 -10.07 -6.41 0.08
N LYS A 22 -9.21 -7.14 0.80
CA LYS A 22 -8.68 -6.70 2.10
C LYS A 22 -7.72 -5.52 1.93
N VAL A 23 -6.86 -5.56 0.91
CA VAL A 23 -5.96 -4.44 0.57
C VAL A 23 -6.77 -3.20 0.25
N TYR A 24 -7.81 -3.32 -0.57
CA TYR A 24 -8.74 -2.22 -0.86
C TYR A 24 -9.48 -1.72 0.37
N ALA A 25 -9.92 -2.61 1.27
CA ALA A 25 -10.53 -2.21 2.54
C ALA A 25 -9.55 -1.40 3.41
N ILE A 26 -8.27 -1.81 3.47
CA ILE A 26 -7.21 -1.05 4.17
C ILE A 26 -7.06 0.32 3.54
N LEU A 27 -6.94 0.43 2.22
CA LEU A 27 -6.82 1.70 1.50
C LEU A 27 -8.01 2.64 1.73
N ARG A 28 -9.22 2.09 1.88
CA ARG A 28 -10.44 2.84 2.14
C ARG A 28 -10.56 3.32 3.60
N MET A 29 -9.83 2.72 4.54
CA MET A 29 -9.81 3.16 5.93
C MET A 29 -9.07 4.49 6.07
N LYS A 30 -9.80 5.57 6.35
CA LYS A 30 -9.25 6.91 6.59
C LYS A 30 -9.03 7.22 8.07
N ASP A 31 -9.63 6.42 8.95
CA ASP A 31 -9.61 6.63 10.41
C ASP A 31 -8.33 6.09 11.04
N VAL A 32 -7.19 6.57 10.53
CA VAL A 32 -5.88 6.21 11.05
C VAL A 32 -5.24 7.47 11.58
N THR A 33 -4.98 7.46 12.88
CA THR A 33 -4.21 8.52 13.52
C THR A 33 -2.78 8.44 13.02
N ILE A 34 -2.46 9.31 12.08
CA ILE A 34 -1.10 9.58 11.65
C ILE A 34 -0.40 10.25 12.83
N ASP A 35 0.30 9.43 13.63
CA ASP A 35 1.16 9.83 14.75
C ASP A 35 1.96 11.10 14.42
N LYS A 36 2.07 12.06 15.34
CA LYS A 36 2.74 13.36 15.07
C LYS A 36 4.28 13.25 14.94
N GLN A 37 4.81 12.04 14.79
CA GLN A 37 6.24 11.79 14.59
C GLN A 37 6.78 12.45 13.30
N THR A 38 8.03 12.90 13.37
CA THR A 38 8.73 13.56 12.27
C THR A 38 8.75 12.69 11.02
N TRP A 39 8.43 13.30 9.86
CA TRP A 39 8.48 12.67 8.53
C TRP A 39 9.73 11.82 8.30
N ASN A 40 10.89 12.27 8.80
CA ASN A 40 12.17 11.56 8.65
C ASN A 40 12.18 10.14 9.25
N LYS A 41 11.49 9.94 10.38
CA LYS A 41 11.40 8.64 11.05
C LYS A 41 10.42 7.74 10.32
N ARG A 42 9.25 8.29 9.97
CA ARG A 42 8.26 7.62 9.11
C ARG A 42 8.81 7.18 7.77
N TYR A 43 9.58 8.04 7.11
CA TYR A 43 10.17 7.74 5.81
C TYR A 43 11.02 6.49 5.88
N ARG A 44 11.85 6.33 6.92
CA ARG A 44 12.65 5.11 7.12
C ARG A 44 11.76 3.89 7.33
N GLU A 45 10.76 3.99 8.21
CA GLU A 45 9.82 2.88 8.45
C GLU A 45 9.06 2.49 7.18
N TYR A 46 8.61 3.47 6.39
CA TYR A 46 7.91 3.26 5.12
C TYR A 46 8.83 2.63 4.08
N LEU A 47 10.11 3.03 4.06
CA LEU A 47 11.12 2.43 3.20
C LEU A 47 11.42 0.98 3.60
N GLU A 48 11.49 0.69 4.90
CA GLU A 48 11.64 -0.68 5.41
C GLU A 48 10.43 -1.52 5.05
N LYS A 49 9.21 -1.00 5.25
CA LYS A 49 7.95 -1.62 4.81
C LYS A 49 7.94 -1.93 3.31
N ILE A 50 8.33 -0.97 2.48
CA ILE A 50 8.45 -1.17 1.04
C ILE A 50 9.53 -2.23 0.73
N LYS A 51 10.68 -2.20 1.43
CA LYS A 51 11.75 -3.20 1.29
C LYS A 51 11.33 -4.61 1.68
N THR A 52 10.46 -4.77 2.69
CA THR A 52 9.90 -6.08 3.04
C THR A 52 9.06 -6.67 1.91
N GLY A 53 8.58 -5.83 0.97
CA GLY A 53 7.87 -6.27 -0.22
C GLY A 53 6.47 -6.83 0.07
N SER A 54 5.93 -6.58 1.25
CA SER A 54 4.57 -7.02 1.60
C SER A 54 3.53 -6.04 1.04
N VAL A 55 2.59 -6.52 0.22
CA VAL A 55 1.53 -5.66 -0.35
C VAL A 55 0.75 -4.92 0.73
N PHE A 56 0.50 -5.56 1.88
CA PHE A 56 -0.25 -4.97 2.99
C PHE A 56 0.48 -3.76 3.58
N GLU A 57 1.80 -3.87 3.69
CA GLU A 57 2.64 -2.80 4.20
C GLU A 57 2.74 -1.66 3.18
N ILE A 58 2.89 -1.97 1.89
CA ILE A 58 2.87 -0.98 0.80
C ILE A 58 1.51 -0.25 0.76
N ALA A 59 0.40 -0.97 0.91
CA ALA A 59 -0.94 -0.41 0.95
C ALA A 59 -1.14 0.53 2.14
N ARG A 60 -0.62 0.16 3.32
CA ARG A 60 -0.62 1.03 4.51
C ARG A 60 0.17 2.31 4.24
N VAL A 61 1.38 2.21 3.68
CA VAL A 61 2.19 3.38 3.33
C VAL A 61 1.46 4.29 2.36
N LEU A 62 0.88 3.73 1.29
CA LEU A 62 0.15 4.48 0.27
C LEU A 62 -1.05 5.21 0.87
N ARG A 63 -1.82 4.52 1.71
CA ARG A 63 -2.98 5.08 2.42
C ARG A 63 -2.58 6.20 3.37
N ASP A 64 -1.57 5.98 4.21
CA ASP A 64 -1.08 6.98 5.15
C ASP A 64 -0.63 8.25 4.42
N LEU A 65 0.08 8.11 3.30
CA LEU A 65 0.45 9.22 2.41
C LEU A 65 -0.75 9.89 1.75
N SER A 66 -1.78 9.13 1.38
CA SER A 66 -3.01 9.69 0.82
C SER A 66 -3.81 10.51 1.85
N ILE A 67 -3.82 10.09 3.11
CA ILE A 67 -4.43 10.85 4.21
C ILE A 67 -3.66 12.16 4.43
N LEU A 68 -2.32 12.06 4.48
CA LEU A 68 -1.44 13.23 4.58
C LEU A 68 -1.66 14.22 3.41
N LYS A 69 -1.89 13.71 2.19
CA LYS A 69 -2.22 14.53 1.01
C LYS A 69 -3.54 15.28 1.14
N GLY A 70 -4.53 14.67 1.79
CA GLY A 70 -5.83 15.31 2.03
C GLY A 70 -5.77 16.41 3.08
N ASP A 71 -4.89 16.27 4.09
CA ASP A 71 -4.71 17.24 5.17
C ASP A 71 -3.75 18.39 4.78
N LYS A 72 -2.68 18.08 4.03
CA LYS A 72 -1.61 19.02 3.65
C LYS A 72 -1.10 18.80 2.23
N SER A 73 -0.50 19.84 1.66
CA SER A 73 0.28 19.73 0.42
C SER A 73 1.52 18.87 0.64
N LEU A 74 1.51 17.65 0.08
CA LEU A 74 2.66 16.74 0.11
C LEU A 74 3.93 17.40 -0.44
N SER A 75 5.03 17.20 0.28
CA SER A 75 6.37 17.56 -0.17
C SER A 75 6.86 16.61 -1.27
N PHE A 76 7.91 17.01 -1.99
CA PHE A 76 8.43 16.24 -3.14
C PHE A 76 8.82 14.80 -2.76
N GLY A 77 9.44 14.61 -1.59
CA GLY A 77 9.81 13.29 -1.08
C GLY A 77 8.62 12.39 -0.80
N GLU A 78 7.55 12.94 -0.21
CA GLU A 78 6.32 12.20 0.08
C GLU A 78 5.61 11.78 -1.20
N ARG A 79 5.54 12.69 -2.19
CA ARG A 79 4.97 12.40 -3.50
C ARG A 79 5.74 11.28 -4.20
N LYS A 80 7.08 11.33 -4.18
CA LYS A 80 7.93 10.28 -4.78
C LYS A 80 7.74 8.93 -4.10
N MET A 81 7.58 8.92 -2.77
CA MET A 81 7.32 7.69 -2.02
C MET A 81 5.92 7.13 -2.32
N MET A 82 4.91 8.00 -2.42
CA MET A 82 3.54 7.64 -2.79
C MET A 82 3.52 6.99 -4.18
N ASP A 83 4.22 7.58 -5.14
CA ASP A 83 4.32 7.06 -6.50
C ASP A 83 5.01 5.67 -6.54
N THR A 84 6.10 5.52 -5.78
CA THR A 84 6.81 4.24 -5.65
C THR A 84 5.90 3.16 -5.03
N ALA A 85 5.22 3.49 -3.94
CA ALA A 85 4.29 2.58 -3.28
C ALA A 85 3.12 2.20 -4.19
N LYS A 86 2.55 3.19 -4.91
CA LYS A 86 1.47 2.98 -5.88
C LYS A 86 1.91 2.01 -6.99
N ASN A 87 3.07 2.25 -7.60
CA ASN A 87 3.56 1.43 -8.70
C ASN A 87 3.85 -0.01 -8.26
N LEU A 88 4.40 -0.20 -7.05
CA LEU A 88 4.59 -1.53 -6.48
C LEU A 88 3.26 -2.21 -6.20
N LEU A 89 2.29 -1.49 -5.62
CA LEU A 89 0.97 -2.05 -5.31
C LEU A 89 0.24 -2.51 -6.59
N ILE A 90 0.31 -1.70 -7.66
CA ILE A 90 -0.25 -2.04 -8.97
C ILE A 90 0.34 -3.34 -9.49
N LYS A 91 1.67 -3.49 -9.43
CA LYS A 91 2.35 -4.71 -9.87
C LYS A 91 1.93 -5.93 -9.07
N GLU A 92 1.88 -5.82 -7.74
CA GLU A 92 1.49 -6.93 -6.88
C GLU A 92 0.04 -7.37 -7.14
N ILE A 93 -0.90 -6.43 -7.23
CA ILE A 93 -2.32 -6.73 -7.51
C ILE A 93 -2.49 -7.25 -8.95
N SER A 94 -1.76 -6.69 -9.92
CA SER A 94 -1.77 -7.13 -11.31
C SER A 94 -1.33 -8.59 -11.43
N VAL A 95 -0.24 -8.97 -10.76
CA VAL A 95 0.26 -10.35 -10.72
C VAL A 95 -0.74 -11.26 -10.02
N ALA A 96 -1.34 -10.81 -8.92
CA ALA A 96 -2.27 -11.61 -8.11
C ALA A 96 -3.64 -11.85 -8.76
N SER A 97 -4.20 -10.85 -9.43
CA SER A 97 -5.50 -10.93 -10.14
C SER A 97 -5.34 -11.27 -11.62
N ASN A 98 -4.11 -11.52 -12.09
CA ASN A 98 -3.78 -11.70 -13.49
C ASN A 98 -4.38 -10.63 -14.42
N SER A 99 -4.46 -9.38 -13.91
CA SER A 99 -5.12 -8.25 -14.56
C SER A 99 -4.09 -7.23 -15.03
N ALA A 100 -4.41 -6.47 -16.08
CA ALA A 100 -3.51 -5.44 -16.59
C ALA A 100 -3.21 -4.35 -15.53
N GLU A 101 -1.95 -3.92 -15.43
CA GLU A 101 -1.51 -2.84 -14.52
C GLU A 101 -2.36 -1.57 -14.66
N THR A 102 -2.75 -1.21 -15.90
CA THR A 102 -3.62 -0.05 -16.19
C THR A 102 -4.99 -0.17 -15.52
N LYS A 103 -5.59 -1.37 -15.54
CA LYS A 103 -6.92 -1.59 -14.96
C LYS A 103 -6.87 -1.49 -13.43
N VAL A 104 -5.82 -2.04 -12.83
CA VAL A 104 -5.56 -1.94 -11.38
C VAL A 104 -5.29 -0.49 -10.98
N GLU A 105 -4.54 0.26 -11.80
CA GLU A 105 -4.30 1.68 -11.58
C GLU A 105 -5.60 2.48 -11.59
N GLU A 106 -6.48 2.26 -12.57
CA GLU A 106 -7.77 2.94 -12.66
C GLU A 106 -8.64 2.66 -11.43
N ASP A 107 -8.68 1.42 -10.98
CA ASP A 107 -9.44 1.01 -9.80
C ASP A 107 -8.91 1.69 -8.52
N LEU A 108 -7.59 1.68 -8.32
CA LEU A 108 -6.95 2.43 -7.24
C LEU A 108 -7.25 3.93 -7.35
N LYS A 109 -7.15 4.50 -8.55
CA LYS A 109 -7.42 5.92 -8.79
C LYS A 109 -8.87 6.27 -8.46
N MET A 110 -9.84 5.41 -8.76
CA MET A 110 -11.24 5.61 -8.38
C MET A 110 -11.42 5.70 -6.86
N ILE A 111 -10.73 4.85 -6.10
CA ILE A 111 -10.80 4.84 -4.63
C ILE A 111 -10.23 6.13 -4.03
N PHE A 112 -9.17 6.67 -4.63
CA PHE A 112 -8.52 7.91 -4.18
C PHE A 112 -9.14 9.19 -4.77
N THR A 113 -9.85 9.14 -5.90
CA THR A 113 -10.42 10.32 -6.57
C THR A 113 -11.84 10.66 -6.11
N VAL A 114 -12.59 9.69 -5.56
CA VAL A 114 -13.95 9.92 -5.02
C VAL A 114 -13.86 10.46 -3.58
N GLN A 115 -12.86 11.29 -3.29
CA GLN A 115 -12.56 11.77 -1.94
C GLN A 115 -12.28 13.26 -1.90
#